data_AF-X1GGA4-F1
#
_entry.id   AF-X1GGA4-F1
#
_cell.length_a   1.000
_cell.length_b   1.000
_cell.length_c   1.000
_cell.angle_alpha   90.00
_cell.angle_beta   90.00
_cell.angle_gamma   90.00
#
_symmetry.space_group_name_H-M   'P 1'
#
loop_
_entity.id
_entity.type
_entity.pdbx_description
1 polymer ?
#
loop_
_entity_poly.entity_id
_entity_poly.type
_entity_poly.pdbx_seq_one_letter_code
_entity_poly.pdbx_strand_id
1 'polypeptide(L)'
;MWKNHRNTMISRIKAGKQASDNNPTVQDFISALKDSPGRAYKAYVKLRKRDFSIAKQVMDALEPVLPIEMKVTWKAIEAIHDELHP
;
A
#
# COMPACT_ATOMS: atom_id res chain seq x y z
N MET A 1 22.60 30.50 8.87
CA MET A 1 22.72 29.47 7.81
C MET A 1 22.10 28.11 8.21
N TRP A 2 22.29 27.60 9.43
CA TRP A 2 21.73 26.30 9.87
C TRP A 2 20.19 26.20 9.80
N LYS A 3 19.45 27.23 10.22
CA LYS A 3 17.97 27.25 10.17
C LYS A 3 17.42 27.10 8.76
N ASN A 4 18.06 27.73 7.77
CA ASN A 4 17.65 27.64 6.36
C ASN A 4 17.92 26.23 5.80
N HIS A 5 19.08 25.65 6.09
CA HIS A 5 19.43 24.29 5.69
C HIS A 5 18.45 23.24 6.27
N ARG A 6 18.10 23.36 7.55
CA ARG A 6 17.11 22.49 8.20
C ARG A 6 15.74 22.59 7.53
N ASN A 7 15.28 23.81 7.23
CA ASN A 7 13.98 24.02 6.58
C ASN A 7 13.97 23.44 5.16
N THR A 8 15.05 23.59 4.38
CA THR A 8 15.19 23.00 3.06
C THR A 8 15.18 21.47 3.11
N MET A 9 15.90 20.85 4.06
CA MET A 9 15.84 19.39 4.24
C MET A 9 14.43 18.91 4.61
N ILE A 10 13.76 19.56 5.56
CA ILE A 10 12.40 19.19 5.96
C ILE A 10 11.45 19.29 4.75
N SER A 11 11.56 20.36 3.96
CA SER A 11 10.75 20.54 2.74
C SER A 11 10.98 19.41 1.74
N ARG A 12 12.25 19.04 1.47
CA ARG A 12 12.60 17.93 0.57
C ARG A 12 12.09 16.59 1.09
N ILE A 13 12.19 16.33 2.39
CA ILE A 13 11.65 15.11 3.01
C ILE A 13 10.13 15.05 2.86
N LYS A 14 9.42 16.17 3.09
CA LYS A 14 7.98 16.25 2.90
C LYS A 14 7.58 16.02 1.45
N ALA A 15 8.29 16.62 0.50
CA ALA A 15 8.06 16.43 -0.93
C ALA A 15 8.30 14.96 -1.34
N GLY A 16 9.37 14.34 -0.83
CA GLY A 16 9.65 12.92 -1.07
C GLY A 16 8.57 11.99 -0.50
N LYS A 17 8.12 12.25 0.74
CA LYS A 17 7.00 11.50 1.34
C LYS A 17 5.71 11.66 0.54
N GLN A 18 5.37 12.88 0.15
CA GLN A 18 4.17 13.16 -0.64
C GLN A 18 4.23 12.47 -2.02
N ALA A 19 5.39 12.44 -2.67
CA ALA A 19 5.58 11.70 -3.92
C ALA A 19 5.40 10.19 -3.71
N SER A 20 5.94 9.63 -2.62
CA SER A 20 5.76 8.23 -2.25
C SER A 20 4.30 7.87 -1.94
N ASP A 21 3.59 8.75 -1.23
CA ASP A 21 2.17 8.56 -0.88
C ASP A 21 1.25 8.51 -2.11
N ASN A 22 1.71 9.01 -3.26
CA ASN A 22 1.00 8.98 -4.54
C ASN A 22 1.40 7.80 -5.43
N ASN A 23 2.38 7.00 -5.02
CA ASN A 23 2.85 5.83 -5.76
C ASN A 23 3.31 4.73 -4.78
N PRO A 24 2.38 4.14 -4.01
CA PRO A 24 2.69 3.12 -3.02
C PRO A 24 3.27 1.86 -3.68
N THR A 25 4.18 1.21 -2.96
CA THR A 25 4.77 -0.07 -3.35
C THR A 25 3.93 -1.25 -2.88
N VAL A 26 4.24 -2.45 -3.37
CA VAL A 26 3.65 -3.71 -2.87
C VAL A 26 3.87 -3.87 -1.36
N GLN A 27 5.05 -3.48 -0.86
CA GLN A 27 5.36 -3.55 0.56
C GLN A 27 4.49 -2.60 1.40
N ASP A 28 4.21 -1.39 0.89
CA ASP A 28 3.34 -0.43 1.57
C ASP A 28 1.91 -0.99 1.69
N PHE A 29 1.43 -1.66 0.64
CA PHE A 29 0.14 -2.33 0.66
C PHE A 29 0.09 -3.49 1.66
N ILE A 30 1.10 -4.38 1.66
CA ILE A 30 1.17 -5.50 2.62
C ILE A 30 1.27 -4.96 4.06
N SER A 31 2.01 -3.87 4.28
CA SER A 31 2.10 -3.22 5.59
C SER A 31 0.74 -2.63 5.99
N ALA A 32 0.02 -2.02 5.06
CA ALA A 32 -1.32 -1.49 5.31
C ALA A 32 -2.35 -2.60 5.62
N LEU A 33 -2.22 -3.78 5.01
CA LEU A 33 -3.01 -4.98 5.32
C LEU A 33 -2.81 -5.47 6.75
N LYS A 34 -1.59 -5.34 7.30
CA LYS A 34 -1.31 -5.70 8.70
C LYS A 34 -1.89 -4.70 9.70
N ASP A 35 -2.00 -3.43 9.30
CA ASP A 35 -2.48 -2.36 10.17
C ASP A 35 -4.02 -2.36 10.30
N SER A 36 -4.74 -2.14 9.19
CA SER A 36 -6.21 -2.12 9.20
C SER A 36 -6.85 -2.18 7.81
N PRO A 37 -8.09 -2.68 7.69
CA PRO A 37 -8.80 -2.76 6.41
C PRO A 37 -8.92 -1.43 5.67
N GLY A 38 -9.23 -0.35 6.39
CA GLY A 38 -9.37 0.98 5.78
C GLY A 38 -8.06 1.53 5.22
N ARG A 39 -6.91 1.22 5.84
CA ARG A 39 -5.59 1.61 5.31
C ARG A 39 -5.22 0.76 4.10
N ALA A 40 -5.48 -0.55 4.16
CA ALA A 40 -5.24 -1.46 3.04
C ALA A 40 -6.02 -1.04 1.79
N TYR A 41 -7.30 -0.69 1.94
CA TYR A 41 -8.11 -0.18 0.83
C TYR A 41 -7.56 1.13 0.25
N LYS A 42 -7.15 2.08 1.09
CA LYS A 42 -6.54 3.33 0.62
C LYS A 42 -5.22 3.11 -0.13
N ALA A 43 -4.42 2.14 0.29
CA ALA A 43 -3.20 1.76 -0.42
C ALA A 43 -3.51 1.08 -1.76
N TYR A 44 -4.52 0.20 -1.78
CA TYR A 44 -5.03 -0.45 -2.99
C TYR A 44 -5.47 0.55 -4.06
N VAL A 45 -6.30 1.53 -3.73
CA VAL A 45 -6.82 2.52 -4.70
C VAL A 45 -5.69 3.31 -5.38
N LYS A 46 -4.54 3.42 -4.72
CA LYS A 46 -3.37 4.14 -5.22
C LYS A 46 -2.33 3.24 -5.89
N LEU A 47 -2.45 1.91 -5.75
CA LEU A 47 -1.54 0.97 -6.40
C LEU A 47 -1.74 1.00 -7.91
N ARG A 48 -0.64 0.90 -8.67
CA ARG A 48 -0.72 0.69 -10.11
C ARG A 48 -1.19 -0.74 -10.38
N LYS A 49 -1.90 -0.96 -11.49
CA LYS A 49 -2.40 -2.29 -11.89
C LYS A 49 -1.31 -3.38 -11.88
N ARG A 50 -0.11 -3.06 -12.39
CA ARG A 50 1.05 -3.98 -12.35
C ARG A 50 1.45 -4.36 -10.93
N ASP A 51 1.48 -3.38 -10.02
CA ASP A 51 1.88 -3.61 -8.63
C ASP A 51 0.81 -4.42 -7.89
N PHE A 52 -0.47 -4.20 -8.18
CA PHE A 52 -1.54 -5.04 -7.66
C PHE A 52 -1.40 -6.51 -8.11
N SER A 53 -1.08 -6.77 -9.37
CA SER A 53 -0.84 -8.13 -9.87
C SER A 53 0.31 -8.83 -9.13
N ILE A 54 1.40 -8.11 -8.84
CA ILE A 54 2.50 -8.64 -8.02
C ILE A 54 2.03 -8.88 -6.58
N ALA A 55 1.28 -7.95 -6.00
CA ALA A 55 0.72 -8.11 -4.66
C ALA A 55 -0.19 -9.35 -4.58
N LYS A 56 -1.04 -9.60 -5.59
CA LYS A 56 -1.89 -10.79 -5.70
C LYS A 56 -1.08 -12.08 -5.68
N GLN A 57 -0.05 -12.18 -6.52
CA GLN A 57 0.84 -13.36 -6.52
C GLN A 57 1.48 -13.62 -5.14
N VAL A 58 1.94 -12.57 -4.46
CA VAL A 58 2.53 -12.68 -3.12
C VAL A 58 1.48 -13.10 -2.10
N MET A 59 0.31 -12.49 -2.13
CA MET A 59 -0.75 -12.74 -1.16
C MET A 59 -1.36 -14.13 -1.33
N ASP A 60 -1.54 -14.61 -2.56
CA ASP A 60 -2.01 -15.97 -2.85
C ASP A 60 -1.01 -17.02 -2.35
N ALA A 61 0.30 -16.78 -2.54
CA ALA A 61 1.35 -17.66 -2.03
C ALA A 61 1.39 -17.69 -0.49
N LEU A 62 1.09 -16.56 0.16
CA LEU A 62 1.07 -16.45 1.63
C LEU A 62 -0.26 -16.84 2.26
N GLU A 63 -1.35 -16.90 1.49
CA GLU A 63 -2.71 -17.14 1.98
C GLU A 63 -2.85 -18.31 2.97
N PRO A 64 -2.16 -19.47 2.79
CA PRO A 64 -2.25 -20.59 3.74
C PRO A 64 -1.71 -20.28 5.14
N VAL A 65 -0.83 -19.29 5.27
CA VAL A 65 -0.12 -18.94 6.50
C VAL A 65 -0.49 -17.55 7.03
N LEU A 66 -1.41 -16.84 6.37
CA LEU A 66 -1.86 -15.53 6.83
C LEU A 66 -2.73 -15.63 8.08
N PRO A 67 -2.60 -14.68 9.03
CA PRO A 67 -3.61 -14.48 10.07
C PRO A 67 -5.00 -14.28 9.45
N ILE A 68 -6.03 -14.80 10.12
CA ILE A 68 -7.39 -14.81 9.58
C ILE A 68 -7.92 -13.40 9.27
N GLU A 69 -7.59 -12.41 10.10
CA GLU A 69 -8.00 -11.03 9.95
C GLU A 69 -7.40 -10.40 8.68
N MET A 70 -6.12 -10.68 8.44
CA MET A 70 -5.41 -10.21 7.25
C MET A 70 -5.93 -10.92 6.00
N LYS A 71 -6.22 -12.21 6.09
CA LYS A 71 -6.80 -13.01 5.00
C LYS A 71 -8.18 -12.50 4.59
N VAL A 72 -9.07 -12.22 5.55
CA VAL A 72 -10.41 -11.67 5.28
C VAL A 72 -10.29 -10.31 4.60
N THR A 73 -9.41 -9.45 5.10
CA THR A 73 -9.16 -8.13 4.52
C THR A 73 -8.62 -8.23 3.09
N TRP A 74 -7.67 -9.13 2.86
CA TRP A 74 -7.12 -9.40 1.52
C TRP A 74 -8.21 -9.85 0.55
N LYS A 75 -9.02 -10.84 0.92
CA LYS A 75 -10.10 -11.36 0.06
C LYS A 75 -11.18 -10.33 -0.24
N ALA A 76 -11.49 -9.45 0.71
CA ALA A 76 -12.38 -8.33 0.45
C ALA A 76 -11.82 -7.37 -0.61
N ILE A 77 -10.53 -7.02 -0.52
CA ILE A 77 -9.87 -6.15 -1.50
C ILE A 77 -9.75 -6.83 -2.86
N GLU A 78 -9.42 -8.13 -2.89
CA GLU A 78 -9.37 -8.93 -4.11
C GLU A 78 -10.73 -8.93 -4.83
N ALA A 79 -11.80 -9.22 -4.11
CA ALA A 79 -13.16 -9.19 -4.67
C ALA A 79 -13.54 -7.81 -5.22
N ILE A 80 -13.18 -6.73 -4.52
CA ILE A 80 -13.42 -5.36 -5.00
C ILE A 80 -12.62 -5.09 -6.28
N HIS A 81 -11.36 -5.53 -6.35
CA HIS A 81 -10.55 -5.35 -7.56
C HIS A 81 -11.16 -6.08 -8.75
N ASP A 82 -11.56 -7.34 -8.55
CA ASP A 82 -12.10 -8.19 -9.61
C ASP A 82 -13.46 -7.65 -10.12
N GLU A 83 -14.30 -7.08 -9.25
CA GLU A 83 -15.55 -6.40 -9.65
C GLU A 83 -15.29 -5.11 -10.45
N LEU A 84 -14.29 -4.32 -10.05
CA LEU A 84 -13.98 -3.04 -10.71
C LEU A 84 -13.16 -3.20 -12.00
N HIS A 85 -12.48 -4.33 -12.17
CA HIS A 85 -11.62 -4.63 -13.31
C HIS A 85 -11.85 -6.06 -13.83
N PRO A 86 -13.04 -6.35 -14.40
CA PRO A 86 -13.36 -7.67 -14.93
C PRO A 86 -12.49 -8.10 -16.11
#